data_AF-A0A1V8UXF7-F1
#
_entry.id   AF-A0A1V8UXF7-F1
#
_cell.length_a   1.000
_cell.length_b   1.000
_cell.length_c   1.000
_cell.angle_alpha   90.00
_cell.angle_beta   90.00
_cell.angle_gamma   90.00
#
_symmetry.space_group_name_H-M   'P 1'
#
loop_
_entity.id
_entity.type
_entity.pdbx_description
1 polymer ?
#
loop_
_entity_poly.entity_id
_entity_poly.type
_entity_poly.pdbx_seq_one_letter_code
_entity_poly.pdbx_strand_id
1 'polypeptide(L)'
;MATFEESFSMLLQQAAKQKVKEQWVVVFSPQGCEAMLTSLKWLDESTGRFSQAKRNASQGKGWIGVATIGPTTRDYLKEAFAFNPDVCAESPTPEGVSEGINRFSKGTP
;
A
#
# COMPACT_ATOMS: atom_id res chain seq x y z
N MET A 1 0.17 -22.15 -10.90
CA MET A 1 0.44 -21.38 -9.67
C MET A 1 0.16 -19.93 -10.02
N ALA A 2 -0.71 -19.23 -9.29
CA ALA A 2 -1.00 -17.83 -9.59
C ALA A 2 0.19 -16.95 -9.23
N THR A 3 0.42 -15.85 -9.96
CA THR A 3 1.43 -14.86 -9.61
C THR A 3 1.02 -14.09 -8.34
N PHE A 4 1.96 -13.35 -7.75
CA PHE A 4 1.64 -12.45 -6.65
C PHE A 4 0.59 -11.41 -7.06
N GLU A 5 0.73 -10.79 -8.24
CA GLU A 5 -0.20 -9.77 -8.75
C GLU A 5 -1.61 -10.33 -8.96
N GLU A 6 -1.72 -11.55 -9.51
CA GLU A 6 -3.01 -12.24 -9.68
C GLU A 6 -3.67 -12.51 -8.33
N SER A 7 -2.92 -13.06 -7.38
CA SER A 7 -3.41 -13.40 -6.04
C SER A 7 -3.84 -12.15 -5.27
N PHE A 8 -3.03 -11.09 -5.32
CA PHE A 8 -3.32 -9.83 -4.66
C PHE A 8 -4.52 -9.11 -5.30
N SER A 9 -4.63 -9.11 -6.63
CA SER A 9 -5.80 -8.58 -7.34
C SER A 9 -7.09 -9.31 -6.98
N MET A 10 -7.03 -10.65 -6.83
CA MET A 10 -8.17 -11.43 -6.36
C MET A 10 -8.59 -11.05 -4.94
N LEU A 11 -7.64 -10.84 -4.02
CA LEU A 11 -7.93 -10.38 -2.66
C LEU A 11 -8.60 -9.01 -2.65
N LEU A 12 -8.11 -8.05 -3.45
CA LEU A 12 -8.71 -6.72 -3.56
C LEU A 12 -10.16 -6.78 -4.08
N GLN A 13 -10.43 -7.62 -5.10
CA GLN A 13 -11.77 -7.82 -5.62
C GLN A 13 -12.70 -8.48 -4.60
N GLN A 14 -12.19 -9.45 -3.84
CA GLN A 14 -12.95 -10.13 -2.80
C GLN A 14 -13.32 -9.17 -1.66
N ALA A 15 -12.38 -8.36 -1.21
CA ALA A 15 -12.62 -7.34 -0.19
C ALA A 15 -13.65 -6.30 -0.65
N ALA A 16 -13.58 -5.87 -1.92
CA ALA A 16 -14.59 -4.98 -2.50
C ALA A 16 -15.99 -5.62 -2.53
N LYS A 17 -16.11 -6.90 -2.92
CA LYS A 17 -17.39 -7.65 -2.88
C LYS A 17 -17.95 -7.76 -1.46
N GLN A 18 -17.07 -7.94 -0.48
CA GLN A 18 -17.43 -8.00 0.94
C GLN A 18 -17.66 -6.61 1.57
N LYS A 19 -17.49 -5.52 0.81
CA LYS A 19 -17.62 -4.14 1.27
C LYS A 19 -16.72 -3.82 2.48
N VAL A 20 -15.49 -4.38 2.47
CA VAL A 20 -14.48 -4.07 3.49
C VAL A 20 -14.16 -2.58 3.43
N LYS A 21 -14.35 -1.89 4.56
CA LYS A 21 -14.23 -0.43 4.64
C LYS A 21 -12.78 0.05 4.71
N GLU A 22 -11.89 -0.76 5.28
CA GLU A 22 -10.50 -0.42 5.54
C GLU A 22 -9.63 -1.66 5.33
N GLN A 23 -8.52 -1.48 4.60
CA GLN A 23 -7.53 -2.50 4.34
C GLN A 23 -6.13 -1.91 4.46
N TRP A 24 -5.19 -2.73 4.91
CA TRP A 24 -3.78 -2.38 4.98
C TRP A 24 -2.96 -3.30 4.11
N VAL A 25 -2.11 -2.70 3.27
CA VAL A 25 -1.08 -3.42 2.54
C VAL A 25 0.24 -3.15 3.24
N VAL A 26 0.89 -4.22 3.70
CA VAL A 26 2.20 -4.12 4.34
C VAL A 26 3.26 -4.59 3.36
N VAL A 27 4.22 -3.73 3.03
CA VAL A 27 5.30 -4.04 2.09
C VAL A 27 6.65 -4.12 2.78
N PHE A 28 7.41 -5.16 2.42
CA PHE A 28 8.66 -5.54 3.06
C PHE A 28 9.86 -5.50 2.10
N SER A 29 9.63 -5.32 0.79
CA SER A 29 10.69 -5.36 -0.22
C SER A 29 10.37 -4.47 -1.43
N PRO A 30 11.40 -4.06 -2.20
CA PRO A 30 11.24 -3.33 -3.46
C PRO A 30 10.28 -4.00 -4.46
N GLN A 31 10.41 -5.31 -4.66
CA GLN A 31 9.57 -6.07 -5.59
C GLN A 31 8.10 -6.04 -5.16
N GLY A 32 7.82 -6.13 -3.85
CA GLY A 32 6.47 -6.01 -3.32
C GLY A 32 5.87 -4.62 -3.51
N CYS A 33 6.70 -3.57 -3.51
CA CYS A 33 6.25 -2.19 -3.72
C CYS A 33 5.71 -1.97 -5.13
N GLU A 34 6.47 -2.39 -6.14
CA GLU A 34 6.06 -2.26 -7.54
C GLU A 34 4.79 -3.07 -7.83
N ALA A 35 4.80 -4.35 -7.47
CA ALA A 35 3.67 -5.24 -7.72
C ALA A 35 2.38 -4.75 -7.01
N MET A 36 2.51 -4.19 -5.81
CA MET A 36 1.40 -3.54 -5.10
C MET A 36 0.85 -2.34 -5.90
N LEU A 37 1.70 -1.37 -6.27
CA LEU A 37 1.25 -0.15 -6.95
C LEU A 37 0.62 -0.44 -8.31
N THR A 38 1.18 -1.41 -9.05
CA THR A 38 0.64 -1.91 -10.31
C THR A 38 -0.74 -2.54 -10.11
N SER A 39 -0.88 -3.44 -9.13
CA SER A 39 -2.15 -4.13 -8.84
C SER A 39 -3.25 -3.19 -8.31
N LEU A 40 -2.87 -2.20 -7.51
CA LEU A 40 -3.78 -1.13 -7.06
C LEU A 40 -4.16 -0.17 -8.19
N LYS A 41 -3.47 -0.24 -9.34
CA LYS A 41 -3.61 0.68 -10.48
C LYS A 41 -3.36 2.12 -10.07
N TRP A 42 -2.37 2.35 -9.21
CA TRP A 42 -2.00 3.69 -8.73
C TRP A 42 -0.86 4.31 -9.53
N LEU A 43 -0.20 3.56 -10.40
CA LEU A 43 0.81 4.10 -11.30
C LEU A 43 0.16 4.75 -12.52
N ASP A 44 0.68 5.91 -12.90
CA ASP A 44 0.47 6.51 -14.21
C ASP A 44 1.26 5.72 -15.27
N GLU A 45 0.59 5.29 -16.33
CA GLU A 45 1.17 4.41 -17.34
C GLU A 45 2.22 5.10 -18.20
N SER A 46 2.16 6.43 -18.32
CA SER A 46 3.10 7.20 -19.15
C SER A 46 4.41 7.50 -18.41
N THR A 47 4.35 7.63 -17.08
CA THR A 47 5.51 8.00 -16.25
C THR A 47 6.04 6.88 -15.37
N GLY A 48 5.25 5.82 -15.16
CA GLY A 48 5.55 4.76 -14.18
C GLY A 48 5.52 5.26 -12.73
N ARG A 49 5.04 6.47 -12.47
CA ARG A 49 5.01 7.10 -11.13
C ARG A 49 3.62 7.10 -10.53
N PHE A 50 3.56 7.25 -9.22
CA PHE A 50 2.32 7.33 -8.47
C PHE A 50 1.42 8.48 -8.92
N SER A 51 0.13 8.19 -9.06
CA SER A 51 -0.93 9.15 -9.37
C SER A 51 -1.90 9.27 -8.22
N GLN A 52 -1.90 10.44 -7.57
CA GLN A 52 -2.86 10.77 -6.50
C GLN A 52 -4.30 10.70 -7.01
N ALA A 53 -4.56 11.07 -8.27
CA ALA A 53 -5.89 10.99 -8.87
C ALA A 53 -6.38 9.54 -8.97
N LYS A 54 -5.52 8.61 -9.42
CA LYS A 54 -5.85 7.18 -9.49
C LYS A 54 -6.09 6.59 -8.08
N ARG A 55 -5.29 6.98 -7.08
CA ARG A 55 -5.54 6.61 -5.67
C ARG A 55 -6.90 7.10 -5.19
N ASN A 56 -7.20 8.38 -5.34
CA ASN A 56 -8.48 8.94 -4.88
C ASN A 56 -9.69 8.25 -5.55
N ALA A 57 -9.58 7.94 -6.85
CA ALA A 57 -10.63 7.21 -7.58
C ALA A 57 -10.85 5.78 -7.06
N SER A 58 -9.79 5.08 -6.62
CA SER A 58 -9.93 3.71 -6.08
C SER A 58 -10.51 3.69 -4.66
N GLN A 59 -10.25 4.73 -3.87
CA GLN A 59 -10.63 4.81 -2.45
C GLN A 59 -12.14 4.93 -2.24
N GLY A 60 -12.91 5.30 -3.27
CA GLY A 60 -14.39 5.30 -3.22
C GLY A 60 -15.03 3.91 -3.03
N LYS A 61 -14.25 2.83 -3.15
CA LYS A 61 -14.69 1.43 -2.95
C LYS A 61 -14.34 0.86 -1.56
N GLY A 62 -13.60 1.61 -0.76
CA GLY A 62 -13.01 1.17 0.51
C GLY A 62 -11.62 1.80 0.67
N TRP A 63 -11.26 2.16 1.89
CA TRP A 63 -9.98 2.80 2.15
C TRP A 63 -8.84 1.78 2.16
N ILE A 64 -7.75 2.09 1.47
CA ILE A 64 -6.53 1.25 1.42
C ILE A 64 -5.35 2.10 1.88
N GLY A 65 -4.76 1.67 3.00
CA GLY A 65 -3.52 2.20 3.55
C GLY A 65 -2.32 1.35 3.16
N VAL A 66 -1.16 1.99 3.05
CA VAL A 66 0.12 1.32 2.80
C VAL A 66 1.06 1.55 3.97
N ALA A 67 1.56 0.46 4.55
CA ALA A 67 2.57 0.46 5.58
C ALA A 67 3.87 -0.17 5.06
N THR A 68 5.01 0.47 5.32
CA THR A 68 6.33 -0.12 5.07
C THR A 68 6.92 -0.67 6.35
N ILE A 69 7.63 -1.79 6.24
CA ILE A 69 8.31 -2.42 7.38
C ILE A 69 9.46 -1.58 7.97
N GLY A 70 9.95 -0.59 7.23
CA GLY A 70 10.98 0.31 7.72
C GLY A 70 11.43 1.35 6.70
N PRO A 71 12.41 2.20 7.09
CA PRO A 71 12.86 3.34 6.30
C PRO A 71 13.35 2.99 4.89
N THR A 72 14.10 1.90 4.74
CA THR A 72 14.64 1.48 3.43
C THR A 72 13.54 1.25 2.39
N THR A 73 12.46 0.57 2.78
CA THR A 73 11.33 0.30 1.87
C THR A 73 10.52 1.56 1.60
N ARG A 74 10.35 2.44 2.59
CA ARG A 74 9.74 3.77 2.41
C ARG A 74 10.53 4.61 1.41
N ASP A 75 11.84 4.67 1.56
CA ASP A 75 12.68 5.53 0.73
C ASP A 75 12.71 5.02 -0.71
N TYR A 76 12.72 3.70 -0.91
CA TYR A 76 12.53 3.11 -2.23
C TYR A 76 11.20 3.53 -2.90
N LEU A 77 10.07 3.50 -2.16
CA LEU A 77 8.77 3.95 -2.70
C LEU A 77 8.79 5.41 -3.15
N LYS A 78 9.47 6.27 -2.39
CA LYS A 78 9.61 7.69 -2.69
C LYS A 78 10.48 7.92 -3.91
N GLU A 79 11.64 7.29 -3.96
CA GLU A 79 12.64 7.51 -5.01
C GLU A 79 12.21 6.91 -6.34
N ALA A 80 11.72 5.66 -6.33
CA ALA A 80 11.35 4.95 -7.55
C ALA A 80 9.99 5.40 -8.10
N PHE A 81 9.00 5.62 -7.23
CA PHE A 81 7.61 5.81 -7.66
C PHE A 81 7.02 7.17 -7.27
N ALA A 82 7.75 8.03 -6.57
CA ALA A 82 7.19 9.26 -5.98
C ALA A 82 5.98 9.00 -5.06
N PHE A 83 5.94 7.83 -4.42
CA PHE A 83 4.89 7.44 -3.49
C PHE A 83 5.36 7.57 -2.04
N ASN A 84 4.60 8.30 -1.22
CA ASN A 84 4.82 8.33 0.23
C ASN A 84 3.83 7.37 0.91
N PRO A 85 4.29 6.30 1.57
CA PRO A 85 3.40 5.39 2.30
C PRO A 85 2.74 6.11 3.48
N ASP A 86 1.59 5.60 3.90
CA ASP A 86 0.83 6.16 5.02
C ASP A 86 1.53 5.89 6.36
N VAL A 87 2.22 4.75 6.47
CA VAL A 87 2.95 4.34 7.67
C VAL A 87 4.36 3.87 7.29
N CYS A 88 5.35 4.27 8.08
CA CYS A 88 6.67 3.66 8.12
C CYS A 88 6.91 3.12 9.53
N ALA A 89 6.99 1.80 9.67
CA ALA A 89 7.24 1.19 10.96
C ALA A 89 8.62 1.59 11.51
N GLU A 90 8.69 1.80 12.83
CA GLU A 90 9.93 2.12 13.54
C GLU A 90 10.84 0.90 13.69
N SER A 91 10.22 -0.28 13.81
CA SER A 91 10.90 -1.57 13.90
C SER A 91 10.35 -2.53 12.86
N PRO A 92 11.20 -3.37 12.23
CA PRO A 92 10.79 -4.31 11.21
C PRO A 92 10.16 -5.58 11.79
N THR A 93 9.17 -5.41 12.66
CA THR A 93 8.44 -6.50 13.33
C THR A 93 6.93 -6.34 13.11
N PRO A 94 6.14 -7.42 13.24
CA PRO A 94 4.69 -7.33 13.20
C PRO A 94 4.13 -6.30 14.20
N GLU A 95 4.69 -6.25 15.40
CA GLU A 95 4.31 -5.31 16.46
C GLU A 95 4.57 -3.88 16.00
N GLY A 96 5.77 -3.59 15.48
CA GLY A 96 6.13 -2.24 15.01
C GLY A 96 5.24 -1.74 13.86
N VAL A 97 4.84 -2.63 12.96
CA VAL A 97 3.84 -2.30 11.91
C VAL A 97 2.48 -2.01 12.52
N SER A 98 2.00 -2.88 13.41
CA SER A 98 0.69 -2.71 14.07
C SER A 98 0.61 -1.42 14.88
N GLU A 99 1.69 -1.06 15.59
CA GLU A 99 1.80 0.19 16.35
C GLU A 99 1.80 1.40 15.42
N GLY A 100 2.52 1.33 14.30
CA GLY A 100 2.50 2.37 13.27
C GLY A 100 1.10 2.61 12.69
N ILE A 101 0.40 1.54 12.33
CA ILE A 101 -0.99 1.60 11.85
C ILE A 101 -1.92 2.19 12.91
N ASN A 102 -1.81 1.73 14.15
CA ASN A 102 -2.66 2.19 15.24
C ASN A 102 -2.44 3.69 15.55
N ARG A 103 -1.19 4.17 15.46
CA ARG A 103 -0.86 5.60 15.58
C ARG A 103 -1.49 6.41 14.45
N PHE A 104 -1.35 5.96 13.21
CA PHE A 104 -1.96 6.62 12.04
C PHE A 104 -3.49 6.72 12.17
N SER A 105 -4.16 5.61 12.50
CA SER A 105 -5.64 5.58 12.60
C SER A 105 -6.17 6.42 13.77
N LYS A 106 -5.37 6.65 14.82
CA LYS A 106 -5.74 7.52 15.96
C LYS A 106 -5.49 9.00 15.70
N GLY A 107 -4.88 9.37 14.57
CA GLY A 107 -4.68 10.76 14.18
C GLY A 107 -3.68 11.53 15.05
N THR A 108 -2.82 10.84 15.80
CA THR A 108 -1.81 11.50 16.62
C THR A 108 -0.56 11.78 15.79
N PRO A 109 -0.06 13.03 15.74
CA PRO A 109 1.26 13.34 15.19
C PRO A 109 2.40 12.69 16.00
#